data_AF-A0A1M5MFR7-F1
#
_entry.id   AF-A0A1M5MFR7-F1
#
_cell.length_a   1.000
_cell.length_b   1.000
_cell.length_c   1.000
_cell.angle_alpha   90.00
_cell.angle_beta   90.00
_cell.angle_gamma   90.00
#
_symmetry.space_group_name_H-M   'P 1'
#
loop_
_entity.id
_entity.type
_entity.pdbx_description
1 polymer ?
#
loop_
_entity_poly.entity_id
_entity_poly.type
_entity_poly.pdbx_seq_one_letter_code
_entity_poly.pdbx_strand_id
1 'polypeptide(L)'
;MDKKLKIGLDVLVYVLQLLLITGAFIVQYFSTRRMGMFRYLVYKNQKWAPFFTPDWMTVYKGLWLVLAAGAVVLVITKWINIKGYYRWINVVLLLFLLFMTGFYLFTGDVNAVRGLYYLLIALGASLVVQFIRVFISLKN
;
A
#
# COMPACT_ATOMS: atom_id res chain seq x y z
N MET A 1 2.27 -12.45 24.16
CA MET A 1 1.87 -13.01 22.85
C MET A 1 2.97 -13.97 22.39
N ASP A 2 2.64 -15.25 22.25
CA ASP A 2 3.61 -16.29 21.92
C ASP A 2 4.36 -16.00 20.62
N LYS A 3 5.66 -16.29 20.62
CA LYS A 3 6.56 -16.05 19.49
C LYS A 3 6.07 -16.73 18.19
N LYS A 4 5.41 -17.89 18.30
CA LYS A 4 4.81 -18.61 17.15
C LYS A 4 3.58 -17.91 16.59
N LEU A 5 2.70 -17.37 17.44
CA LEU A 5 1.52 -16.60 17.02
C LEU A 5 1.93 -15.30 16.30
N LYS A 6 3.01 -14.64 16.74
CA LYS A 6 3.57 -13.46 16.07
C LYS A 6 4.03 -13.76 14.65
N ILE A 7 4.82 -14.83 14.50
CA ILE A 7 5.33 -15.25 13.19
C ILE A 7 4.17 -15.64 12.26
N GLY A 8 3.14 -16.33 12.79
CA GLY A 8 1.94 -16.68 12.02
C GLY A 8 1.18 -15.47 11.50
N LEU A 9 0.97 -14.46 12.35
CA LEU A 9 0.34 -13.18 11.96
C LEU A 9 1.20 -12.43 10.93
N ASP A 10 2.52 -12.47 11.08
CA ASP A 10 3.43 -11.87 10.11
C ASP A 10 3.38 -12.61 8.75
N VAL A 11 3.33 -13.93 8.73
CA VAL A 11 3.19 -14.63 7.44
C VAL A 11 1.84 -14.29 6.79
N LEU A 12 0.75 -14.29 7.56
CA LEU A 12 -0.60 -14.03 7.05
C LEU A 12 -0.73 -12.63 6.44
N VAL A 13 -0.20 -11.61 7.12
CA VAL A 13 -0.26 -10.23 6.62
C VAL A 13 0.59 -10.06 5.34
N TYR A 14 1.74 -10.75 5.21
CA TYR A 14 2.51 -10.73 3.96
C TYR A 14 1.76 -11.37 2.80
N VAL A 15 1.13 -12.52 3.04
CA VAL A 15 0.32 -13.22 2.04
C VAL A 15 -0.84 -12.33 1.60
N LEU A 16 -1.52 -11.68 2.54
CA LEU A 16 -2.63 -10.77 2.24
C LEU A 16 -2.16 -9.56 1.42
N GLN A 17 -1.00 -8.99 1.74
CA GLN A 17 -0.38 -7.92 0.96
C GLN A 17 -0.08 -8.35 -0.48
N LEU A 18 0.57 -9.51 -0.64
CA LEU A 18 0.85 -10.09 -1.96
C LEU A 18 -0.43 -10.29 -2.76
N LEU A 19 -1.47 -10.89 -2.16
CA LEU A 19 -2.75 -11.10 -2.83
C LEU A 19 -3.42 -9.80 -3.26
N LEU A 20 -3.38 -8.75 -2.43
CA LEU A 20 -3.95 -7.44 -2.79
C LEU A 20 -3.25 -6.83 -4.00
N ILE A 21 -1.91 -6.84 -3.99
CA ILE A 21 -1.10 -6.23 -5.06
C ILE A 21 -1.22 -7.05 -6.35
N THR A 22 -1.03 -8.36 -6.26
CA THR A 22 -1.15 -9.25 -7.41
C THR A 22 -2.56 -9.21 -7.99
N GLY A 23 -3.60 -9.21 -7.15
CA GLY A 23 -4.99 -9.06 -7.56
C GLY A 23 -5.24 -7.75 -8.32
N ALA A 24 -4.71 -6.63 -7.82
CA ALA A 24 -4.81 -5.34 -8.49
C ALA A 24 -4.10 -5.30 -9.85
N PHE A 25 -2.89 -5.89 -9.94
CA PHE A 25 -2.17 -6.01 -11.20
C PHE A 25 -2.89 -6.90 -12.20
N ILE A 26 -3.51 -8.00 -11.76
CA ILE A 26 -4.31 -8.88 -12.61
C ILE A 26 -5.52 -8.12 -13.17
N VAL A 27 -6.23 -7.37 -12.32
CA VAL A 27 -7.37 -6.54 -12.75
C VAL A 27 -6.91 -5.50 -13.78
N GLN A 28 -5.76 -4.85 -13.57
CA GLN A 28 -5.19 -3.88 -14.51
C GLN A 28 -4.73 -4.52 -15.83
N TYR A 29 -4.17 -5.73 -15.78
CA TYR A 29 -3.77 -6.46 -16.98
C TYR A 29 -4.99 -6.82 -17.83
N PHE A 30 -6.04 -7.36 -17.20
CA PHE A 30 -7.28 -7.70 -17.91
C PHE A 30 -8.05 -6.47 -18.36
N SER A 31 -7.99 -5.34 -17.65
CA SER A 31 -8.61 -4.09 -18.10
C SER A 31 -8.05 -3.60 -19.44
N THR A 32 -6.75 -3.83 -19.67
CA THR A 32 -6.06 -3.40 -20.89
C THR A 32 -6.27 -4.41 -22.03
N ARG A 33 -6.40 -5.71 -21.74
CA ARG A 33 -6.50 -6.77 -22.76
C ARG A 33 -7.90 -7.26 -23.09
N ARG A 34 -8.89 -7.07 -22.20
CA ARG A 34 -10.27 -7.55 -22.36
C ARG A 34 -11.24 -6.38 -22.30
N MET A 35 -11.82 -6.00 -23.43
CA MET A 35 -12.81 -4.90 -23.49
C MET A 35 -14.01 -5.08 -22.55
N GLY A 36 -14.44 -6.32 -22.29
CA GLY A 36 -15.53 -6.58 -21.33
C GLY A 36 -15.16 -6.16 -19.90
N MET A 37 -13.93 -6.45 -19.46
CA MET A 37 -13.41 -6.04 -18.16
C MET A 37 -13.22 -4.52 -18.11
N PHE A 38 -12.77 -3.91 -19.19
CA PHE A 38 -12.68 -2.46 -19.32
C PHE A 38 -14.05 -1.78 -19.11
N ARG A 39 -15.11 -2.25 -19.79
CA ARG A 39 -16.47 -1.69 -19.63
C ARG A 39 -16.99 -1.87 -18.20
N TYR A 40 -16.76 -3.04 -17.59
CA TYR A 40 -17.10 -3.28 -16.19
C TYR A 40 -16.38 -2.30 -15.25
N LEU A 41 -15.08 -2.11 -15.46
CA LEU A 41 -14.26 -1.18 -14.68
C LEU A 41 -14.72 0.26 -14.86
N VAL A 42 -15.03 0.71 -16.07
CA VAL A 42 -15.55 2.06 -16.31
C VAL A 42 -16.86 2.30 -15.56
N TYR A 43 -17.82 1.35 -15.66
CA TYR A 43 -19.08 1.44 -14.91
C TYR A 43 -18.82 1.49 -13.40
N LYS A 44 -17.94 0.63 -12.88
CA LYS A 44 -17.69 0.57 -11.44
C LYS A 44 -16.84 1.74 -10.95
N ASN A 45 -15.98 2.31 -11.79
CA ASN A 45 -15.20 3.50 -11.51
C ASN A 45 -16.09 4.74 -11.35
N GLN A 46 -17.28 4.79 -11.96
CA GLN A 46 -18.23 5.88 -11.69
C GLN A 46 -18.65 5.94 -10.22
N LYS A 47 -18.75 4.80 -9.52
CA LYS A 47 -19.04 4.77 -8.08
C LYS A 47 -17.86 5.27 -7.23
N TRP A 48 -16.64 5.09 -7.72
CA TRP A 48 -15.42 5.50 -7.03
C TRP A 48 -14.96 6.92 -7.38
N ALA A 49 -15.38 7.45 -8.54
CA ALA A 49 -15.01 8.76 -9.03
C ALA A 49 -15.22 9.92 -8.04
N PRO A 50 -16.29 9.95 -7.21
CA PRO A 50 -16.45 11.00 -6.19
C PRO A 50 -15.34 11.01 -5.12
N PHE A 51 -14.70 9.86 -4.87
CA PHE A 51 -13.57 9.74 -3.93
C PHE A 51 -12.23 10.07 -4.58
N PHE A 52 -12.16 10.09 -5.91
CA PHE A 52 -10.94 10.35 -6.67
C PHE A 52 -11.01 11.69 -7.41
N THR A 53 -11.51 12.75 -6.73
CA THR A 53 -11.40 14.13 -7.22
C THR A 53 -9.97 14.66 -7.03
N PRO A 54 -9.56 15.71 -7.77
CA PRO A 54 -8.24 16.33 -7.58
C PRO A 54 -7.97 16.76 -6.13
N ASP A 55 -9.00 17.27 -5.46
CA ASP A 55 -8.90 17.73 -4.06
C ASP A 55 -8.62 16.55 -3.12
N TRP A 56 -9.42 15.48 -3.21
CA TRP A 56 -9.22 14.27 -2.42
C TRP A 56 -7.89 13.59 -2.74
N MET A 57 -7.46 13.60 -4.00
CA MET A 57 -6.17 13.04 -4.39
C MET A 57 -5.00 13.77 -3.72
N THR A 58 -5.08 15.10 -3.62
CA THR A 58 -4.08 15.91 -2.92
C THR A 58 -4.04 15.59 -1.44
N VAL A 59 -5.22 15.44 -0.81
CA VAL A 59 -5.33 15.01 0.60
C VAL A 59 -4.72 13.62 0.80
N TYR A 60 -5.02 12.65 -0.06
CA TYR A 60 -4.46 11.30 0.04
C TYR A 60 -2.93 11.32 -0.14
N LYS A 61 -2.41 12.04 -1.12
CA LYS A 61 -0.95 12.20 -1.32
C LYS A 61 -0.28 12.79 -0.08
N GLY A 62 -0.87 13.82 0.52
CA GLY A 62 -0.39 14.41 1.76
C GLY A 62 -0.42 13.42 2.93
N LEU A 63 -1.52 12.70 3.11
CA LEU A 63 -1.66 11.68 4.15
C LEU A 63 -0.60 10.59 4.01
N TRP A 64 -0.39 10.08 2.78
CA TRP A 64 0.62 9.05 2.50
C TRP A 64 2.04 9.53 2.76
N LEU A 65 2.35 10.79 2.44
CA LEU A 65 3.64 11.41 2.77
C LEU A 65 3.88 11.50 4.27
N VAL A 66 2.90 11.99 5.04
CA VAL A 66 3.00 12.11 6.50
C VAL A 66 3.21 10.75 7.13
N LEU A 67 2.42 9.76 6.70
CA LEU A 67 2.54 8.39 7.13
C LEU A 67 3.96 7.86 6.82
N ALA A 68 4.41 7.94 5.56
CA ALA A 68 5.72 7.46 5.15
C ALA A 68 6.87 8.12 5.93
N ALA A 69 6.81 9.44 6.13
CA ALA A 69 7.77 10.15 6.96
C ALA A 69 7.78 9.63 8.41
N GLY A 70 6.60 9.42 9.00
CA GLY A 70 6.46 8.84 10.34
C GLY A 70 7.09 7.44 10.44
N ALA A 71 6.84 6.57 9.47
CA ALA A 71 7.45 5.24 9.42
C ALA A 71 8.98 5.29 9.30
N VAL A 72 9.51 6.21 8.49
CA VAL A 72 10.97 6.40 8.34
C VAL A 72 11.60 6.82 9.66
N VAL A 73 11.04 7.84 10.33
CA VAL A 73 11.53 8.31 11.63
C VAL A 73 11.49 7.18 12.67
N LEU A 74 10.41 6.39 12.70
CA LEU A 74 10.28 5.27 13.63
C LEU A 74 11.32 4.16 13.37
N VAL A 75 11.60 3.84 12.11
CA VAL A 75 12.61 2.83 11.77
C VAL A 75 14.01 3.34 12.12
N ILE A 76 14.33 4.61 11.83
CA ILE A 76 15.64 5.20 12.16
C ILE A 76 15.85 5.23 13.68
N THR A 77 14.87 5.72 14.46
CA THR A 77 14.99 5.81 15.93
C THR A 77 15.13 4.43 16.59
N LYS A 78 14.46 3.40 16.05
CA LYS A 78 14.58 2.03 16.56
C LYS A 78 15.69 1.21 15.93
N TRP A 79 16.34 1.70 14.87
CA TRP A 79 17.42 1.00 14.16
C TRP A 79 18.52 0.54 15.12
N ILE A 80 18.84 1.39 16.09
CA ILE A 80 19.90 1.16 17.09
C ILE A 80 19.56 -0.03 18.00
N ASN A 81 18.27 -0.24 18.32
CA ASN A 81 17.81 -1.26 19.27
C ASN A 81 17.44 -2.60 18.62
N ILE A 82 17.14 -2.61 17.31
CA ILE A 82 16.74 -3.82 16.61
C ILE A 82 17.98 -4.55 16.09
N LYS A 83 18.18 -5.80 16.50
CA LYS A 83 19.30 -6.66 16.06
C LYS A 83 18.81 -7.89 15.28
N GLY A 84 19.64 -8.38 14.36
CA GLY A 84 19.41 -9.62 13.61
C GLY A 84 18.30 -9.52 12.54
N TYR A 85 17.61 -10.64 12.30
CA TYR A 85 16.60 -10.83 11.25
C TYR A 85 15.50 -9.75 11.20
N TYR A 86 15.06 -9.25 12.36
CA TYR A 86 14.02 -8.22 12.46
C TYR A 86 14.45 -6.87 11.88
N ARG A 87 15.75 -6.55 11.86
CA ARG A 87 16.27 -5.32 11.25
C ARG A 87 16.06 -5.35 9.73
N TRP A 88 16.42 -6.46 9.09
CA TRP A 88 16.26 -6.63 7.65
C TRP A 88 14.81 -6.61 7.20
N ILE A 89 13.90 -7.25 7.96
CA ILE A 89 12.47 -7.17 7.68
C ILE A 89 11.99 -5.71 7.66
N ASN A 90 12.36 -4.92 8.68
CA ASN A 90 11.93 -3.53 8.77
C ASN A 90 12.50 -2.65 7.64
N VAL A 91 13.73 -2.91 7.19
CA VAL A 91 14.33 -2.21 6.04
C VAL A 91 13.62 -2.56 4.74
N VAL A 92 13.37 -3.85 4.47
CA VAL A 92 12.64 -4.29 3.27
C VAL A 92 11.23 -3.70 3.25
N LEU A 93 10.56 -3.69 4.41
CA LEU A 93 9.23 -3.08 4.55
C LEU A 93 9.28 -1.57 4.28
N LEU A 94 10.27 -0.86 4.82
CA LEU A 94 10.40 0.58 4.62
C LEU A 94 10.68 0.92 3.15
N LEU A 95 11.55 0.16 2.48
CA LEU A 95 11.78 0.30 1.04
C LEU A 95 10.50 0.07 0.23
N PHE A 96 9.73 -0.96 0.59
CA PHE A 96 8.45 -1.25 -0.05
C PHE A 96 7.42 -0.14 0.15
N LEU A 97 7.34 0.41 1.37
CA LEU A 97 6.48 1.54 1.70
C LEU A 97 6.85 2.79 0.88
N LEU A 98 8.14 3.11 0.80
CA LEU A 98 8.65 4.24 0.02
C LEU A 98 8.38 4.07 -1.48
N PHE A 99 8.56 2.85 -2.01
CA PHE A 99 8.24 2.54 -3.40
C PHE A 99 6.75 2.80 -3.70
N MET A 100 5.85 2.34 -2.83
CA MET A 100 4.42 2.53 -3.00
C MET A 100 3.97 3.98 -2.86
N THR A 101 4.52 4.71 -1.89
CA THR A 101 4.27 6.15 -1.73
C THR A 101 4.80 6.93 -2.94
N GLY A 102 6.01 6.59 -3.42
CA GLY A 102 6.58 7.17 -4.63
C GLY A 102 5.67 6.96 -5.84
N PHE A 103 5.23 5.72 -6.08
CA PHE A 103 4.29 5.41 -7.14
C PHE A 103 3.01 6.24 -7.07
N TYR A 104 2.42 6.38 -5.87
CA TYR A 104 1.21 7.17 -5.65
C TYR A 104 1.40 8.67 -5.93
N LEU A 105 2.59 9.22 -5.59
CA LEU A 105 2.93 10.62 -5.86
C LEU A 105 3.14 10.89 -7.35
N PHE A 106 3.87 10.00 -8.03
CA PHE A 106 4.19 10.11 -9.46
C PHE A 106 2.99 9.83 -10.38
N THR A 107 1.94 9.16 -9.90
CA THR A 107 0.63 9.17 -10.57
C THR A 107 -0.02 10.55 -10.42
N GLY A 108 0.46 11.51 -11.21
CA GLY A 108 0.12 12.94 -11.15
C GLY A 108 -1.25 13.30 -11.68
N ASP A 109 -1.76 12.54 -12.65
CA ASP A 109 -2.96 12.93 -13.40
C ASP A 109 -4.21 12.13 -13.03
N VAL A 110 -5.29 12.83 -12.67
CA VAL A 110 -6.61 12.21 -12.41
C VAL A 110 -7.09 11.39 -13.64
N ASN A 111 -6.70 11.82 -14.84
CA ASN A 111 -6.99 11.10 -16.08
C ASN A 111 -6.17 9.81 -16.24
N ALA A 112 -4.89 9.82 -15.86
CA ALA A 112 -4.08 8.60 -15.79
C ALA A 112 -4.59 7.65 -14.69
N VAL A 113 -5.17 8.23 -13.64
CA VAL A 113 -5.66 7.50 -12.46
C VAL A 113 -7.06 6.91 -12.65
N ARG A 114 -7.88 7.43 -13.57
CA ARG A 114 -9.21 6.88 -13.89
C ARG A 114 -9.19 5.39 -14.25
N GLY A 115 -8.12 4.91 -14.87
CA GLY A 115 -7.93 3.47 -15.15
C GLY A 115 -7.36 2.69 -13.97
N LEU A 116 -6.80 3.39 -12.96
CA LEU A 116 -6.00 2.84 -11.88
C LEU A 116 -6.68 2.91 -10.50
N TYR A 117 -7.96 3.32 -10.39
CA TYR A 117 -8.64 3.44 -9.10
C TYR A 117 -8.53 2.17 -8.26
N TYR A 118 -8.77 1.00 -8.84
CA TYR A 118 -8.61 -0.28 -8.14
C TYR A 118 -7.18 -0.56 -7.69
N LEU A 119 -6.20 -0.16 -8.51
CA LEU A 119 -4.79 -0.31 -8.18
C LEU A 119 -4.42 0.62 -7.02
N LEU A 120 -4.85 1.88 -7.04
CA LEU A 120 -4.62 2.81 -5.94
C LEU A 120 -5.32 2.41 -4.65
N ILE A 121 -6.56 1.89 -4.71
CA ILE A 121 -7.26 1.38 -3.52
C ILE A 121 -6.49 0.19 -2.94
N ALA A 122 -6.06 -0.75 -3.78
CA ALA A 122 -5.29 -1.91 -3.33
C ALA A 122 -3.92 -1.51 -2.75
N LEU A 123 -3.23 -0.56 -3.38
CA LEU A 123 -1.98 -0.02 -2.87
C LEU A 123 -2.18 0.70 -1.53
N GLY A 124 -3.21 1.54 -1.43
CA GLY A 124 -3.57 2.21 -0.18
C GLY A 124 -3.91 1.23 0.93
N ALA A 125 -4.73 0.20 0.65
CA ALA A 125 -5.02 -0.86 1.61
C ALA A 125 -3.73 -1.60 2.03
N SER A 126 -2.84 -1.89 1.09
CA SER A 126 -1.55 -2.53 1.37
C SER A 126 -0.67 -1.69 2.29
N LEU A 127 -0.70 -0.35 2.15
CA LEU A 127 0.04 0.59 2.99
C LEU A 127 -0.54 0.65 4.40
N VAL A 128 -1.87 0.70 4.56
CA VAL A 128 -2.52 0.67 5.90
C VAL A 128 -2.12 -0.59 6.66
N VAL A 129 -2.18 -1.74 5.99
CA VAL A 129 -1.77 -3.03 6.56
C VAL A 129 -0.30 -3.00 7.00
N GLN A 130 0.57 -2.37 6.19
CA GLN A 130 1.98 -2.20 6.51
C GLN A 130 2.20 -1.29 7.73
N PHE A 131 1.46 -0.18 7.84
CA PHE A 131 1.52 0.71 8.99
C PHE A 131 1.13 0.01 10.28
N ILE A 132 0.03 -0.74 10.27
CA ILE A 132 -0.44 -1.49 11.43
C ILE A 132 0.63 -2.47 11.88
N ARG A 133 1.26 -3.20 10.95
CA ARG A 133 2.36 -4.10 11.29
C ARG A 133 3.55 -3.36 11.89
N VAL A 134 4.00 -2.27 11.26
CA VAL A 134 5.15 -1.49 11.77
C VAL A 134 4.88 -1.08 13.22
N PHE A 135 3.68 -0.59 13.51
CA PHE A 135 3.25 -0.30 14.89
C PHE A 135 3.30 -1.52 15.83
N ILE A 136 2.82 -2.70 15.39
CA ILE A 136 2.86 -3.94 16.18
C ILE A 136 4.29 -4.41 16.43
N SER A 137 5.15 -4.32 15.41
CA SER A 137 6.58 -4.65 15.51
C SER A 137 7.31 -3.69 16.44
N LEU A 138 6.88 -2.42 16.50
CA LEU A 138 7.49 -1.39 17.34
C LEU A 138 7.04 -1.47 18.81
N LYS A 139 5.85 -1.98 19.13
CA LYS A 139 5.38 -2.09 20.52
C LYS A 139 6.09 -3.22 21.30
N ASN A 140 6.85 -4.07 20.62
CA ASN A 140 7.68 -5.13 21.23
C ASN A 140 9.17 -4.80 21.12
#